data_AF-A0A7S4A1L8-F1
#
_entry.id   AF-A0A7S4A1L8-F1
#
_cell.length_a   1.000
_cell.length_b   1.000
_cell.length_c   1.000
_cell.angle_alpha   90.00
_cell.angle_beta   90.00
_cell.angle_gamma   90.00
#
_symmetry.space_group_name_H-M   'P 1'
#
loop_
_entity.id
_entity.type
_entity.pdbx_description
1 polymer ?
#
loop_
_entity_poly.entity_id
_entity_poly.type
_entity_poly.pdbx_seq_one_letter_code
_entity_poly.pdbx_strand_id
1 'polypeptide(L)'
;MLLLEVGSWVYALAVFADPETGAPRLACGTARGKIYIFNPISGGDALLVLTDRYTRAMEVFEDPATGAPRLACASGEKVLVLDPVAGGEALLVLDIGSEVETWALAVFRDPATGAPRLACGG
;
A
#
# COMPACT_ATOMS: atom_id res chain seq x y z
N MET A 1 -2.91 -13.01 -20.74
CA MET A 1 -3.42 -11.83 -20.01
C MET A 1 -4.35 -12.33 -18.93
N LEU A 2 -4.03 -12.09 -17.66
CA LEU A 2 -4.83 -12.55 -16.53
C LEU A 2 -5.69 -11.37 -16.03
N LEU A 3 -7.00 -11.57 -15.90
CA LEU A 3 -7.93 -10.57 -15.37
C LEU A 3 -8.11 -10.83 -13.87
N LEU A 4 -7.76 -9.85 -13.04
CA LEU A 4 -7.97 -9.90 -11.60
C LEU A 4 -9.25 -9.11 -11.26
N GLU A 5 -10.28 -9.79 -10.78
CA GLU A 5 -11.53 -9.15 -10.36
C GLU A 5 -11.54 -8.84 -8.86
N VAL A 6 -11.73 -7.57 -8.53
CA VAL A 6 -11.72 -7.07 -7.15
C VAL A 6 -13.13 -6.74 -6.63
N GLY A 7 -14.17 -6.95 -7.46
CA GLY A 7 -15.58 -6.79 -7.10
C GLY A 7 -15.99 -5.35 -6.69
N SER A 8 -15.12 -4.36 -6.91
CA SER A 8 -15.30 -2.96 -6.55
C SER A 8 -14.42 -2.08 -7.44
N TRP A 9 -14.65 -0.77 -7.42
CA TRP A 9 -13.76 0.19 -8.06
C TRP A 9 -12.39 0.17 -7.38
N VAL A 10 -11.36 0.10 -8.21
CA VAL A 10 -9.96 0.21 -7.81
C VAL A 10 -9.54 1.66 -8.04
N TYR A 11 -9.04 2.31 -6.99
CA TYR A 11 -8.60 3.71 -7.05
C TYR A 11 -7.08 3.83 -7.08
N ALA A 12 -6.37 2.88 -6.47
CA ALA A 12 -4.92 2.88 -6.39
C ALA A 12 -4.37 1.49 -6.68
N LEU A 13 -3.20 1.46 -7.31
CA LEU A 13 -2.41 0.26 -7.55
C LEU A 13 -0.98 0.51 -7.08
N ALA A 14 -0.33 -0.52 -6.54
CA ALA A 14 1.11 -0.50 -6.28
C ALA A 14 1.70 -1.87 -6.58
N VAL A 15 2.94 -1.91 -7.08
CA VAL A 15 3.64 -3.15 -7.43
C VAL A 15 4.90 -3.27 -6.58
N PHE A 16 5.17 -4.47 -6.10
CA PHE A 16 6.38 -4.75 -5.33
C PHE A 16 6.89 -6.16 -5.60
N ALA A 17 8.15 -6.42 -5.26
CA ALA A 17 8.73 -7.76 -5.33
C ALA A 17 8.45 -8.51 -4.03
N ASP A 18 7.98 -9.76 -4.17
CA ASP A 18 7.91 -10.71 -3.07
C ASP A 18 9.31 -10.93 -2.48
N PRO A 19 9.52 -10.76 -1.17
CA PRO A 19 10.86 -10.80 -0.59
C PRO A 19 11.55 -12.17 -0.68
N GLU A 20 10.77 -13.25 -0.73
CA GLU A 20 11.31 -14.61 -0.74
C GLU A 20 11.64 -15.06 -2.16
N THR A 21 10.79 -14.70 -3.12
CA THR A 21 10.85 -15.24 -4.49
C THR A 21 11.28 -14.22 -5.54
N GLY A 22 11.26 -12.92 -5.21
CA GLY A 22 11.46 -11.82 -6.15
C GLY A 22 10.32 -11.66 -7.16
N ALA A 23 9.27 -12.48 -7.09
CA ALA A 23 8.15 -12.43 -8.02
C ALA A 23 7.32 -11.15 -7.78
N PRO A 24 6.77 -10.52 -8.83
CA PRO A 24 5.91 -9.37 -8.66
C PRO A 24 4.67 -9.71 -7.82
N ARG A 25 4.21 -8.72 -7.08
CA ARG A 25 2.95 -8.68 -6.32
C ARG A 25 2.24 -7.37 -6.66
N LEU A 26 0.91 -7.43 -6.74
CA LEU A 26 0.07 -6.27 -7.06
C LEU A 26 -0.84 -5.96 -5.87
N ALA A 27 -0.67 -4.79 -5.27
CA ALA A 27 -1.61 -4.23 -4.29
C ALA A 27 -2.71 -3.44 -5.01
N CYS A 28 -3.96 -3.67 -4.65
CA CYS A 28 -5.14 -3.01 -5.21
C CYS A 28 -5.98 -2.37 -4.10
N GLY A 29 -5.98 -1.04 -4.03
CA GLY A 29 -6.79 -0.27 -3.09
C GLY A 29 -8.20 0.00 -3.64
N THR A 30 -9.24 -0.31 -2.88
CA THR A 30 -10.63 -0.26 -3.35
C THR A 30 -11.49 0.78 -2.65
N ALA A 31 -12.63 1.09 -3.27
CA ALA A 31 -13.67 1.96 -2.72
C ALA A 31 -14.31 1.45 -1.40
N ARG A 32 -14.12 0.17 -1.05
CA ARG A 32 -14.71 -0.45 0.15
C ARG A 32 -13.73 -0.60 1.32
N GLY A 33 -12.61 0.11 1.28
CA GLY A 33 -11.59 0.00 2.32
C GLY A 33 -10.98 -1.39 2.42
N LYS A 34 -10.72 -1.98 1.26
CA LYS A 34 -9.98 -3.23 1.19
C LYS A 34 -8.81 -3.04 0.26
N ILE A 35 -7.64 -3.51 0.71
CA ILE A 35 -6.46 -3.66 -0.12
C ILE A 35 -6.28 -5.14 -0.39
N TYR A 36 -6.22 -5.49 -1.66
CA TYR A 36 -6.01 -6.86 -2.10
C TYR A 36 -4.60 -6.99 -2.65
N ILE A 37 -3.84 -7.97 -2.17
CA ILE A 37 -2.50 -8.27 -2.66
C ILE A 37 -2.58 -9.53 -3.52
N PHE A 38 -2.35 -9.39 -4.81
CA PHE A 38 -2.40 -10.49 -5.77
C PHE A 38 -1.00 -10.93 -6.19
N ASN A 39 -0.86 -12.21 -6.50
CA ASN A 39 0.21 -12.68 -7.38
C ASN A 39 -0.28 -12.53 -8.84
N PRO A 40 0.22 -11.55 -9.61
CA PRO A 40 -0.24 -11.29 -10.97
C PRO A 40 0.17 -12.38 -11.97
N ILE A 41 1.08 -13.29 -11.60
CA ILE A 41 1.54 -14.38 -12.46
C ILE A 41 0.63 -15.60 -12.31
N SER A 42 0.32 -16.00 -11.08
CA SER A 42 -0.51 -17.19 -10.83
C SER A 42 -2.01 -16.90 -10.73
N GLY A 43 -2.40 -15.64 -10.52
CA GLY A 43 -3.81 -15.24 -10.43
C GLY A 43 -4.59 -15.83 -9.26
N GLY A 44 -3.88 -16.35 -8.24
CA GLY A 44 -4.49 -16.98 -7.07
C GLY A 44 -5.19 -16.00 -6.12
N ASP A 45 -5.75 -16.55 -5.03
CA ASP A 45 -6.47 -15.79 -4.02
C ASP A 45 -5.65 -14.61 -3.48
N ALA A 46 -6.30 -13.46 -3.36
CA ALA A 46 -5.66 -12.27 -2.83
C ALA A 46 -5.41 -12.42 -1.33
N LEU A 47 -4.22 -12.02 -0.87
CA LEU A 47 -4.03 -11.72 0.54
C LEU A 47 -4.76 -10.40 0.83
N LEU A 48 -5.69 -10.44 1.80
CA LEU A 48 -6.52 -9.30 2.15
C LEU A 48 -5.87 -8.51 3.27
N VAL A 49 -5.60 -7.23 3.02
CA VAL A 49 -5.28 -6.26 4.06
C VAL A 49 -6.47 -5.31 4.20
N LEU A 50 -7.02 -5.24 5.41
CA LEU A 50 -8.19 -4.43 5.70
C LEU A 50 -7.76 -2.98 5.96
N THR A 51 -8.41 -2.03 5.30
CA THR A 51 -8.39 -0.63 5.70
C THR A 51 -9.78 -0.25 6.23
N ASP A 52 -9.86 0.76 7.09
CA ASP A 52 -11.14 1.22 7.65
C ASP A 52 -11.91 2.15 6.69
N ARG A 53 -11.24 2.63 5.64
CA ARG A 53 -11.76 3.57 4.62
C ARG A 53 -11.18 3.25 3.23
N TYR A 54 -11.83 3.79 2.19
CA TYR A 54 -11.38 3.66 0.81
C TYR A 54 -9.93 4.18 0.63
N THR A 55 -9.16 3.53 -0.24
CA THR A 55 -7.76 3.85 -0.46
C THR A 55 -7.57 4.60 -1.77
N ARG A 56 -7.09 5.85 -1.75
CA ARG A 56 -6.95 6.69 -2.96
C ARG A 56 -5.55 6.77 -3.55
N ALA A 57 -4.54 6.59 -2.72
CA ALA A 57 -3.15 6.57 -3.14
C ALA A 57 -2.42 5.47 -2.39
N MET A 58 -1.46 4.83 -3.05
CA MET A 58 -0.60 3.83 -2.46
C MET A 58 0.82 3.99 -2.99
N GLU A 59 1.77 3.79 -2.10
CA GLU A 59 3.20 3.78 -2.42
C GLU A 59 3.89 2.64 -1.69
N VAL A 60 4.89 2.05 -2.32
CA VAL A 60 5.71 1.00 -1.71
C VAL A 60 7.09 1.53 -1.41
N PHE A 61 7.62 1.16 -0.26
CA PHE A 61 9.00 1.42 0.10
C PHE A 61 9.61 0.26 0.87
N GLU A 62 10.94 0.23 0.95
CA GLU A 62 11.66 -0.78 1.73
C GLU A 62 11.91 -0.27 3.14
N ASP A 63 11.63 -1.13 4.12
CA ASP A 63 12.06 -0.96 5.50
C ASP A 63 13.60 -1.00 5.54
N PRO A 64 14.29 0.08 5.98
CA PRO A 64 15.75 0.13 5.96
C PRO A 64 16.42 -0.90 6.87
N ALA A 65 15.72 -1.34 7.92
CA ALA A 65 16.29 -2.26 8.90
C ALA A 65 16.23 -3.72 8.41
N THR A 66 15.22 -4.06 7.61
CA THR A 66 14.94 -5.46 7.23
C THR A 66 14.99 -5.71 5.72
N GLY A 67 14.92 -4.66 4.90
CA GLY A 67 14.71 -4.76 3.46
C GLY A 67 13.28 -5.20 3.07
N ALA A 68 12.39 -5.40 4.04
CA ALA A 68 11.02 -5.84 3.76
C ALA A 68 10.19 -4.72 3.12
N PRO A 69 9.29 -5.03 2.17
CA PRO A 69 8.40 -4.05 1.59
C PRO A 69 7.39 -3.56 2.63
N ARG A 70 7.06 -2.28 2.52
CA ARG A 70 6.05 -1.58 3.30
C ARG A 70 5.11 -0.88 2.32
N LEU A 71 3.82 -0.99 2.58
CA LEU A 71 2.79 -0.36 1.76
C LEU A 71 2.22 0.83 2.52
N ALA A 72 2.51 2.04 2.07
CA ALA A 72 1.83 3.24 2.52
C ALA A 72 0.52 3.39 1.75
N CYS A 73 -0.58 3.63 2.43
CA CYS A 73 -1.88 3.84 1.82
C CYS A 73 -2.64 5.02 2.44
N ALA A 74 -3.16 5.90 1.58
CA ALA A 74 -3.98 7.02 1.97
C ALA A 74 -5.43 6.55 2.17
N SER A 75 -5.90 6.58 3.42
CA SER A 75 -7.17 6.06 3.90
C SER A 75 -7.96 7.18 4.57
N GLY A 76 -8.60 8.04 3.77
CA GLY A 76 -9.30 9.25 4.25
C GLY A 76 -8.33 10.29 4.83
N GLU A 77 -8.49 10.58 6.13
CA GLU A 77 -7.68 11.52 6.93
C GLU A 77 -6.48 10.83 7.58
N LYS A 78 -6.12 9.63 7.11
CA LYS A 78 -5.02 8.85 7.64
C LYS A 78 -4.13 8.35 6.53
N VAL A 79 -2.85 8.18 6.86
CA VAL A 79 -1.92 7.36 6.09
C VAL A 79 -1.57 6.14 6.93
N LEU A 80 -1.87 4.95 6.41
CA LEU A 80 -1.53 3.69 7.06
C LEU A 80 -0.27 3.13 6.40
N VAL A 81 0.64 2.59 7.19
CA VAL A 81 1.75 1.75 6.71
C VAL A 81 1.45 0.32 7.10
N LEU A 82 1.41 -0.55 6.10
CA LEU A 82 1.01 -1.94 6.23
C LEU A 82 2.20 -2.86 5.92
N ASP A 83 2.15 -4.09 6.44
CA ASP A 83 2.95 -5.19 5.92
C ASP A 83 2.18 -5.85 4.76
N PRO A 84 2.59 -5.67 3.49
CA PRO A 84 1.86 -6.23 2.37
C PRO A 84 2.13 -7.73 2.14
N VAL A 85 3.05 -8.34 2.91
CA VAL A 85 3.42 -9.75 2.79
C VAL A 85 2.70 -10.56 3.87
N ALA A 86 2.82 -10.13 5.14
CA ALA A 86 2.14 -10.78 6.25
C ALA A 86 0.65 -10.37 6.35
N GLY A 87 0.30 -9.18 5.87
CA GLY A 87 -1.00 -8.57 6.11
C GLY A 87 -1.22 -8.21 7.58
N GLY A 88 -2.48 -8.13 7.99
CA GLY A 88 -2.86 -7.82 9.37
C GLY A 88 -3.13 -6.33 9.62
N GLU A 89 -2.92 -5.90 10.86
CA GLU A 89 -3.10 -4.51 11.27
C GLU A 89 -1.99 -3.59 10.74
N ALA A 90 -2.26 -2.28 10.73
CA ALA A 90 -1.27 -1.30 10.32
C ALA A 90 -0.07 -1.26 11.29
N LEU A 91 1.12 -1.27 10.71
CA LEU A 91 2.39 -1.09 11.44
C LEU A 91 2.53 0.35 11.95
N LEU A 92 1.98 1.31 11.21
CA LEU A 92 1.95 2.72 11.58
C LEU A 92 0.66 3.35 11.08
N VAL A 93 0.09 4.23 11.90
CA VAL A 93 -1.04 5.09 11.53
C VAL A 93 -0.62 6.53 11.74
N LEU A 94 -0.63 7.30 10.66
CA LEU A 94 -0.39 8.74 10.69
C LEU A 94 -1.74 9.44 10.50
N ASP A 95 -2.14 10.22 11.51
CA ASP A 95 -3.27 11.12 11.42
C ASP A 95 -2.80 12.45 10.85
N ILE A 96 -3.41 12.88 9.75
CA ILE A 96 -3.04 14.06 8.98
C ILE A 96 -4.07 15.19 9.13
N GLY A 97 -5.08 15.00 9.98
CA GLY A 97 -6.08 16.01 10.31
C GLY A 97 -7.29 16.03 9.39
N SER A 98 -8.40 16.57 9.92
CA SER A 98 -9.75 16.26 9.46
C SER A 98 -10.31 17.07 8.29
N GLU A 99 -9.51 17.97 7.70
CA GLU A 99 -10.05 18.89 6.67
C GLU A 99 -9.67 18.50 5.24
N VAL A 100 -8.74 17.57 5.05
CA VAL A 100 -8.24 17.21 3.72
C VAL A 100 -8.08 15.69 3.59
N GLU A 101 -8.91 15.09 2.74
CA GLU A 101 -8.72 13.71 2.31
C GLU A 101 -7.42 13.62 1.51
N THR A 102 -6.54 12.65 1.80
CA THR A 102 -5.31 12.50 1.02
C THR A 102 -5.60 11.87 -0.35
N TRP A 103 -5.14 12.55 -1.39
CA TRP A 103 -5.26 12.11 -2.79
C TRP A 103 -3.92 11.68 -3.38
N ALA A 104 -2.81 12.06 -2.76
CA ALA A 104 -1.48 11.78 -3.26
C ALA A 104 -0.55 11.31 -2.13
N LEU A 105 0.29 10.34 -2.45
CA LEU A 105 1.41 9.91 -1.64
C LEU A 105 2.67 9.97 -2.49
N ALA A 106 3.81 10.24 -1.85
CA ALA A 106 5.12 10.09 -2.46
C ALA A 106 6.11 9.58 -1.43
N VAL A 107 6.85 8.52 -1.78
CA VAL A 107 8.01 8.06 -1.01
C VAL A 107 9.28 8.57 -1.68
N PHE A 108 10.18 9.12 -0.89
CA PHE A 108 11.51 9.52 -1.33
C PHE A 108 12.55 9.18 -0.28
N ARG A 109 13.83 9.18 -0.64
CA ARG A 109 14.91 8.96 0.32
C ARG A 109 15.43 10.30 0.82
N ASP A 110 15.60 10.39 2.13
CA ASP A 110 16.32 11.47 2.78
C ASP A 110 17.77 11.49 2.25
N PRO A 111 18.25 12.58 1.64
CA PRO A 111 19.58 12.60 1.01
C PRO A 111 20.73 12.44 1.99
N ALA A 112 20.54 12.79 3.27
CA ALA A 112 21.58 12.72 4.29
C ALA A 112 21.69 11.33 4.92
N THR A 113 20.55 10.65 5.09
CA THR A 113 20.48 9.38 5.84
C THR A 113 20.13 8.18 4.97
N GLY A 114 19.61 8.38 3.76
CA GLY A 114 19.08 7.34 2.90
C GLY A 114 17.74 6.76 3.37
N ALA A 115 17.22 7.23 4.52
CA ALA A 115 15.99 6.74 5.11
C ALA A 115 14.77 7.14 4.27
N PRO A 116 13.76 6.25 4.11
CA PRO A 116 12.53 6.59 3.43
C PRO A 116 11.78 7.68 4.18
N ARG A 117 11.25 8.63 3.43
CA ARG A 117 10.37 9.71 3.86
C ARG A 117 9.09 9.59 3.05
N LEU A 118 7.97 9.87 3.71
CA LEU A 118 6.65 9.86 3.11
C LEU A 118 6.10 11.28 3.12
N ALA A 119 5.66 11.77 1.96
CA ALA A 119 4.86 12.97 1.83
C ALA A 119 3.45 12.59 1.41
N CYS A 120 2.47 13.35 1.90
CA CYS A 120 1.06 13.21 1.55
C CYS A 120 0.45 14.58 1.24
N GLY A 121 -0.57 14.60 0.39
CA GLY A 121 -1.31 15.81 0.05
C GLY A 121 -2.70 15.48 -0.50
N GLY A 122 -3.62 16.43 -0.37
CA GLY A 122 -4.96 16.33 -0.95
C GLY A 122 -5.30 17.46 -1.90
#